data_AF-A0A6A4UTI7-F1
#
_entry.id   AF-A0A6A4UTI7-F1
#
_cell.length_a   1.000
_cell.length_b   1.000
_cell.length_c   1.000
_cell.angle_alpha   90.00
_cell.angle_beta   90.00
_cell.angle_gamma   90.00
#
_symmetry.space_group_name_H-M   'P 1'
#
loop_
_entity.id
_entity.type
_entity.pdbx_description
1 polymer ?
#
loop_
_entity_poly.entity_id
_entity_poly.type
_entity_poly.pdbx_seq_one_letter_code
_entity_poly.pdbx_strand_id
1 'polypeptide(L)'
;MSIVSNYKFSQPNKVEFIGDYKQHKGNPALLRSDSVLKAIGKAINIRVSGMPSTKIPVIVLGNSPITDSYIKKVDFLKTSGVIQGFWSLNPNPTKSDYVKNTSKLGFQTMLDREQLLNNCKELVTNDMNYFSSMISKLKLGGIIRIASQETTDIARAEKFLTLI
;
A
#
# COMPACT_ATOMS: atom_id res chain seq x y z
N MET A 1 -5.34 -14.48 13.82
CA MET A 1 -3.91 -14.86 13.68
C MET A 1 -3.62 -15.03 12.19
N SER A 2 -2.65 -14.31 11.62
CA SER A 2 -2.28 -14.46 10.20
C SER A 2 -1.22 -15.54 10.10
N ILE A 3 -1.62 -16.75 9.74
CA ILE A 3 -0.70 -17.89 9.60
C ILE A 3 -0.48 -18.11 8.11
N VAL A 4 0.80 -18.12 7.70
CA VAL A 4 1.21 -18.34 6.30
C VAL A 4 1.84 -19.71 6.11
N SER A 5 2.51 -20.21 7.15
CA SER A 5 3.22 -21.48 7.12
C SER A 5 3.07 -22.18 8.46
N ASN A 6 2.83 -23.48 8.41
CA ASN A 6 2.75 -24.36 9.57
C ASN A 6 4.05 -25.17 9.69
N TYR A 7 4.58 -25.21 10.90
CA TYR A 7 5.76 -25.98 11.24
C TYR A 7 5.48 -26.89 12.43
N LYS A 8 6.10 -28.07 12.45
CA LYS A 8 6.10 -29.01 13.57
C LYS A 8 7.50 -29.06 14.16
N PHE A 9 7.61 -29.02 15.48
CA PHE A 9 8.84 -29.36 16.16
C PHE A 9 8.90 -30.87 16.40
N SER A 10 10.01 -31.49 16.03
CA SER A 10 10.33 -32.90 16.22
C SER A 10 11.65 -33.00 16.99
N GLN A 11 11.68 -33.80 18.06
CA GLN A 11 12.87 -33.98 18.90
C GLN A 11 14.04 -34.59 18.10
N PRO A 12 15.32 -34.33 18.45
CA PRO A 12 15.74 -33.45 19.55
C PRO A 12 15.72 -31.95 19.21
N ASN A 13 15.81 -31.54 17.93
CA ASN A 13 15.88 -30.13 17.53
C ASN A 13 15.56 -29.90 16.03
N LYS A 14 14.51 -30.54 15.52
CA LYS A 14 14.13 -30.45 14.09
C LYS A 14 12.83 -29.67 13.92
N VAL A 15 12.84 -28.65 13.06
CA VAL A 15 11.62 -27.94 12.64
C VAL A 15 11.24 -28.42 11.24
N GLU A 16 10.10 -29.09 11.15
CA GLU A 16 9.58 -29.67 9.91
C GLU A 16 8.48 -28.78 9.34
N PHE A 17 8.62 -28.39 8.07
CA PHE A 17 7.56 -27.68 7.35
C PHE A 17 6.40 -28.65 7.07
N ILE A 18 5.20 -28.31 7.57
CA ILE A 18 3.99 -29.12 7.37
C ILE A 18 3.23 -28.66 6.13
N GLY A 19 3.12 -27.34 5.93
CA GLY A 19 2.37 -26.79 4.81
C GLY A 19 2.22 -25.27 4.84
N ASP A 20 1.84 -24.71 3.71
CA ASP A 20 1.60 -23.28 3.53
C ASP A 20 0.10 -22.93 3.60
N TYR A 21 -0.19 -21.65 3.40
CA TYR A 21 -1.53 -21.08 3.43
C TYR A 21 -2.50 -21.65 2.39
N LYS A 22 -2.01 -22.36 1.36
CA LYS A 22 -2.87 -23.07 0.41
C LYS A 22 -3.29 -24.45 0.91
N GLN A 23 -2.61 -24.99 1.93
CA GLN A 23 -2.84 -26.33 2.45
C GLN A 23 -3.61 -26.36 3.78
N HIS A 24 -3.63 -25.25 4.53
CA HIS A 24 -4.32 -25.16 5.82
C HIS A 24 -5.56 -24.26 5.78
N LYS A 25 -6.46 -24.41 6.76
CA LYS A 25 -7.71 -23.63 6.85
C LYS A 25 -7.52 -22.14 7.20
N GLY A 26 -6.35 -21.75 7.71
CA GLY A 26 -6.06 -20.37 8.07
C GLY A 26 -5.89 -19.49 6.84
N ASN A 27 -6.55 -18.33 6.82
CA ASN A 27 -6.35 -17.32 5.76
C ASN A 27 -5.44 -16.19 6.26
N PRO A 28 -4.27 -15.99 5.63
CA PRO A 28 -3.40 -14.85 5.90
C PRO A 28 -4.08 -13.49 5.76
N ALA A 29 -3.55 -12.49 6.45
CA ALA A 29 -4.15 -11.15 6.53
C ALA A 29 -4.38 -10.50 5.17
N LEU A 30 -3.41 -10.51 4.24
CA LEU A 30 -3.57 -9.84 2.94
C LEU A 30 -4.50 -10.60 1.98
N LEU A 31 -4.86 -11.85 2.28
CA LEU A 31 -5.84 -12.63 1.55
C LEU A 31 -7.27 -12.42 2.07
N ARG A 32 -7.44 -11.72 3.20
CA ARG A 32 -8.75 -11.44 3.78
C ARG A 32 -9.20 -10.02 3.47
N SER A 33 -10.41 -9.91 2.95
CA SER A 33 -11.05 -8.65 2.59
C SER A 33 -11.15 -7.68 3.77
N ASP A 34 -11.52 -8.19 4.94
CA ASP A 34 -11.68 -7.39 6.16
C ASP A 34 -10.38 -6.71 6.59
N SER A 35 -9.25 -7.39 6.44
CA SER A 35 -7.94 -6.91 6.84
C SER A 35 -7.44 -5.81 5.90
N VAL A 36 -7.60 -6.01 4.59
CA VAL A 36 -7.30 -4.98 3.59
C VAL A 36 -8.23 -3.76 3.78
N LEU A 37 -9.53 -3.98 4.05
CA LEU A 37 -10.50 -2.91 4.29
C LEU A 37 -10.15 -2.09 5.55
N LYS A 38 -9.73 -2.74 6.63
CA LYS A 38 -9.24 -2.08 7.85
C LYS A 38 -8.00 -1.22 7.56
N ALA A 39 -7.07 -1.72 6.74
CA ALA A 39 -5.88 -0.96 6.37
C ALA A 39 -6.25 0.31 5.57
N ILE A 40 -7.18 0.19 4.61
CA ILE A 40 -7.71 1.33 3.85
C ILE A 40 -8.37 2.35 4.78
N GLY A 41 -9.25 1.89 5.69
CA GLY A 41 -9.94 2.78 6.62
C GLY A 41 -8.99 3.55 7.53
N LYS A 42 -7.94 2.87 8.04
CA LYS A 42 -6.88 3.52 8.84
C LYS A 42 -6.08 4.54 8.03
N ALA A 43 -5.73 4.19 6.79
CA ALA A 43 -5.01 5.09 5.90
C ALA A 43 -5.80 6.37 5.62
N ILE A 44 -7.09 6.23 5.27
CA ILE A 44 -7.99 7.38 5.08
C ILE A 44 -8.10 8.22 6.35
N ASN A 45 -8.25 7.60 7.52
CA ASN A 45 -8.32 8.33 8.79
C ASN A 45 -7.07 9.17 9.06
N ILE A 46 -5.87 8.66 8.71
CA ILE A 46 -4.63 9.44 8.77
C ILE A 46 -4.70 10.60 7.76
N ARG A 47 -5.06 10.33 6.50
CA ARG A 47 -5.11 11.33 5.43
C ARG A 47 -6.02 12.53 5.71
N VAL A 48 -7.13 12.30 6.40
CA VAL A 48 -8.11 13.37 6.71
C VAL A 48 -7.84 14.09 8.04
N SER A 49 -6.77 13.72 8.76
CA SER A 49 -6.47 14.30 10.08
C SER A 49 -5.86 15.71 10.06
N GLY A 50 -5.44 16.22 8.89
CA GLY A 50 -5.02 17.61 8.71
C GLY A 50 -3.95 17.78 7.62
N MET A 51 -3.57 19.03 7.31
CA MET A 51 -2.57 19.31 6.27
C MET A 51 -1.23 18.59 6.46
N PRO A 52 -0.65 18.45 7.67
CA PRO A 52 0.61 17.73 7.83
C PRO A 52 0.52 16.23 7.47
N SER A 53 -0.66 15.62 7.58
CA SER A 53 -0.82 14.18 7.35
C SER A 53 -0.87 13.80 5.87
N THR A 54 -1.10 14.78 4.97
CA THR A 54 -1.12 14.55 3.52
C THR A 54 0.25 14.14 2.97
N LYS A 55 1.33 14.48 3.68
CA LYS A 55 2.71 14.15 3.31
C LYS A 55 3.20 12.81 3.87
N ILE A 56 2.51 12.21 4.83
CA ILE A 56 2.97 10.99 5.51
C ILE A 56 2.83 9.79 4.58
N PRO A 57 3.89 9.06 4.19
CA PRO A 57 3.74 7.81 3.45
C PRO A 57 3.09 6.72 4.31
N VAL A 58 2.09 6.03 3.78
CA VAL A 58 1.39 4.93 4.46
C VAL A 58 1.62 3.63 3.72
N ILE A 59 2.13 2.61 4.43
CA ILE A 59 2.43 1.30 3.86
C ILE A 59 1.74 0.23 4.68
N VAL A 60 1.27 -0.82 4.02
CA VAL A 60 0.70 -2.00 4.67
C VAL A 60 1.71 -3.13 4.58
N LEU A 61 2.25 -3.55 5.72
CA LEU A 61 3.16 -4.69 5.81
C LEU A 61 2.40 -5.98 6.08
N GLY A 62 2.79 -7.05 5.41
CA GLY A 62 2.30 -8.40 5.63
C GLY A 62 3.38 -9.44 5.32
N ASN A 63 2.99 -10.71 5.33
CA ASN A 63 3.86 -11.84 5.09
C ASN A 63 3.26 -12.86 4.11
N SER A 64 2.20 -12.46 3.40
CA SER A 64 1.48 -13.30 2.46
C SER A 64 1.31 -12.62 1.11
N PRO A 65 1.07 -13.38 0.03
CA PRO A 65 0.60 -12.84 -1.22
C PRO A 65 -0.79 -12.20 -1.09
N ILE A 66 -1.26 -11.62 -2.19
CA ILE A 66 -2.66 -11.21 -2.42
C ILE A 66 -3.35 -12.17 -3.40
N THR A 67 -4.68 -12.15 -3.46
CA THR A 67 -5.43 -12.84 -4.53
C THR A 67 -5.53 -11.94 -5.77
N ASP A 68 -5.73 -12.54 -6.93
CA ASP A 68 -5.81 -11.82 -8.21
C ASP A 68 -6.91 -10.75 -8.24
N SER A 69 -8.02 -11.01 -7.55
CA SER A 69 -9.12 -10.05 -7.38
C SER A 69 -8.70 -8.73 -6.71
N TYR A 70 -7.61 -8.71 -5.94
CA TYR A 70 -7.09 -7.49 -5.30
C TYR A 70 -6.08 -6.70 -6.15
N ILE A 71 -5.55 -7.28 -7.24
CA ILE A 71 -4.50 -6.63 -8.06
C ILE A 71 -4.91 -5.22 -8.47
N LYS A 72 -6.10 -5.09 -9.09
CA LYS A 72 -6.62 -3.79 -9.52
C LYS A 72 -6.82 -2.82 -8.35
N LYS A 73 -7.22 -3.34 -7.19
CA LYS A 73 -7.53 -2.53 -6.01
C LYS A 73 -6.28 -1.97 -5.35
N VAL A 74 -5.24 -2.78 -5.14
CA VAL A 74 -3.98 -2.31 -4.53
C VAL A 74 -3.25 -1.32 -5.42
N ASP A 75 -3.27 -1.55 -6.74
CA ASP A 75 -2.71 -0.59 -7.71
C ASP A 75 -3.48 0.72 -7.71
N PHE A 76 -4.82 0.67 -7.67
CA PHE A 76 -5.64 1.87 -7.56
C PHE A 76 -5.34 2.66 -6.28
N LEU A 77 -5.24 2.00 -5.13
CA LEU A 77 -4.93 2.63 -3.83
C LEU A 77 -3.57 3.33 -3.83
N LYS A 78 -2.57 2.77 -4.52
CA LYS A 78 -1.28 3.41 -4.73
C LYS A 78 -1.38 4.62 -5.63
N THR A 79 -2.00 4.49 -6.80
CA THR A 79 -2.12 5.62 -7.74
C THR A 79 -3.01 6.76 -7.22
N SER A 80 -3.97 6.47 -6.36
CA SER A 80 -4.80 7.48 -5.70
C SER A 80 -4.12 8.12 -4.49
N GLY A 81 -2.94 7.65 -4.09
CA GLY A 81 -2.18 8.18 -2.94
C GLY A 81 -2.72 7.77 -1.56
N VAL A 82 -3.77 6.94 -1.49
CA VAL A 82 -4.35 6.50 -0.21
C VAL A 82 -3.36 5.63 0.58
N ILE A 83 -2.72 4.66 -0.08
CA ILE A 83 -1.68 3.78 0.48
C ILE A 83 -0.55 3.65 -0.53
N GLN A 84 0.69 3.91 -0.14
CA GLN A 84 1.86 3.93 -1.02
C GLN A 84 2.37 2.54 -1.41
N GLY A 85 1.97 1.50 -0.68
CA GLY A 85 2.24 0.12 -1.07
C GLY A 85 1.71 -0.91 -0.06
N PHE A 86 1.44 -2.09 -0.57
CA PHE A 86 1.25 -3.32 0.21
C PHE A 86 2.49 -4.19 0.03
N TRP A 87 3.24 -4.42 1.10
CA TRP A 87 4.50 -5.15 1.02
C TRP A 87 4.44 -6.46 1.80
N SER A 88 4.66 -7.58 1.10
CA SER A 88 4.92 -8.86 1.74
C SER A 88 6.41 -8.97 2.04
N LEU A 89 6.76 -9.23 3.30
CA LEU A 89 8.15 -9.44 3.74
C LEU A 89 8.56 -10.92 3.73
N ASN A 90 7.72 -11.79 3.16
CA ASN A 90 8.02 -13.20 3.00
C ASN A 90 8.33 -13.49 1.52
N PRO A 91 9.60 -13.69 1.14
CA PRO A 91 10.00 -13.87 -0.25
C PRO A 91 9.52 -15.21 -0.82
N ASN A 92 9.32 -16.23 0.02
CA ASN A 92 8.95 -17.59 -0.40
C ASN A 92 7.75 -18.10 0.41
N PRO A 93 6.54 -17.51 0.24
CA PRO A 93 5.37 -17.86 1.04
C PRO A 93 4.72 -19.20 0.66
N THR A 94 5.04 -19.73 -0.52
CA THR A 94 4.58 -21.03 -1.03
C THR A 94 5.58 -21.54 -2.08
N LYS A 95 5.57 -22.85 -2.36
CA LYS A 95 6.35 -23.46 -3.46
C LYS A 95 5.67 -23.34 -4.83
N SER A 96 4.39 -22.94 -4.85
CA SER A 96 3.58 -22.79 -6.06
C SER A 96 3.49 -21.33 -6.49
N ASP A 97 2.91 -21.04 -7.66
CA ASP A 97 2.78 -19.67 -8.14
C ASP A 97 1.92 -18.77 -7.25
N TYR A 98 2.31 -17.51 -7.18
CA TYR A 98 1.60 -16.44 -6.46
C TYR A 98 1.94 -15.08 -7.06
N VAL A 99 1.10 -14.08 -6.77
CA VAL A 99 1.35 -12.68 -7.16
C VAL A 99 2.57 -12.16 -6.42
N LYS A 100 3.69 -11.96 -7.11
CA LYS A 100 4.91 -11.34 -6.55
C LYS A 100 4.81 -9.83 -6.54
N ASN A 101 4.45 -9.25 -7.68
CA ASN A 101 4.31 -7.81 -7.89
C ASN A 101 3.09 -7.54 -8.76
N THR A 102 2.44 -6.40 -8.55
CA THR A 102 1.40 -5.88 -9.45
C THR A 102 1.99 -4.87 -10.44
N SER A 103 1.28 -4.56 -11.53
CA SER A 103 1.83 -3.76 -12.62
C SER A 103 2.17 -2.33 -12.23
N LYS A 104 1.42 -1.74 -11.29
CA LYS A 104 1.75 -0.41 -10.72
C LYS A 104 2.51 -0.48 -9.41
N LEU A 105 2.98 -1.67 -9.04
CA LEU A 105 3.69 -1.92 -7.79
C LEU A 105 2.87 -1.48 -6.55
N GLY A 106 1.54 -1.56 -6.65
CA GLY A 106 0.62 -1.40 -5.51
C GLY A 106 0.78 -2.51 -4.49
N PHE A 107 1.12 -3.72 -4.94
CA PHE A 107 1.61 -4.80 -4.09
C PHE A 107 2.99 -5.28 -4.57
N GLN A 108 3.87 -5.57 -3.63
CA GLN A 108 5.22 -6.10 -3.88
C GLN A 108 5.61 -7.12 -2.82
N THR A 109 6.31 -8.17 -3.24
CA THR A 109 7.01 -9.09 -2.35
C THR A 109 8.46 -8.67 -2.26
N MET A 110 8.91 -8.33 -1.05
CA MET A 110 10.30 -7.99 -0.79
C MET A 110 11.16 -9.25 -0.82
N LEU A 111 12.15 -9.25 -1.71
CA LEU A 111 13.06 -10.37 -1.91
C LEU A 111 14.20 -10.33 -0.90
N ASP A 112 14.66 -9.13 -0.57
CA ASP A 112 15.78 -8.90 0.34
C ASP A 112 15.64 -7.57 1.09
N ARG A 113 16.58 -7.34 2.01
CA ARG A 113 16.62 -6.14 2.86
C ARG A 113 16.99 -4.88 2.07
N GLU A 114 17.78 -5.01 1.01
CA GLU A 114 18.25 -3.87 0.22
C GLU A 114 17.10 -3.27 -0.58
N GLN A 115 16.28 -4.12 -1.21
CA GLN A 115 15.06 -3.71 -1.89
C GLN A 115 14.11 -2.96 -0.94
N LEU A 116 13.87 -3.50 0.27
CA LEU A 116 13.04 -2.83 1.27
C LEU A 116 13.61 -1.46 1.65
N LEU A 117 14.93 -1.38 1.89
CA LEU A 117 15.59 -0.13 2.25
C LEU A 117 15.47 0.92 1.14
N ASN A 118 15.69 0.52 -0.12
CA ASN A 118 15.62 1.42 -1.26
C ASN A 118 14.20 1.94 -1.48
N ASN A 119 13.19 1.08 -1.36
CA ASN A 119 11.79 1.50 -1.44
C ASN A 119 11.43 2.47 -0.30
N CYS A 120 11.90 2.24 0.92
CA CYS A 120 11.70 3.17 2.04
C CYS A 120 12.37 4.52 1.76
N LYS A 121 13.61 4.52 1.24
CA LYS A 121 14.33 5.75 0.88
C LYS A 121 13.54 6.56 -0.14
N GLU A 122 13.10 5.94 -1.22
CA GLU A 122 12.29 6.59 -2.27
C GLU A 122 11.05 7.28 -1.68
N LEU A 123 10.34 6.62 -0.77
CA LEU A 123 9.13 7.17 -0.16
C LEU A 123 9.38 8.37 0.75
N VAL A 124 10.54 8.44 1.42
CA VAL A 124 10.86 9.56 2.31
C VAL A 124 11.60 10.71 1.62
N THR A 125 12.23 10.46 0.47
CA THR A 125 12.92 11.51 -0.31
C THR A 125 12.00 12.22 -1.29
N ASN A 126 10.91 11.59 -1.73
CA ASN A 126 9.94 12.21 -2.64
C ASN A 126 8.95 13.09 -1.87
N ASP A 127 8.89 14.39 -2.16
CA ASP A 127 7.92 15.34 -1.57
C ASP A 127 6.54 15.18 -2.22
N MET A 128 5.88 14.06 -1.89
CA MET A 128 4.53 13.74 -2.35
C MET A 128 3.47 14.40 -1.46
N ASN A 129 2.35 14.81 -2.08
CA ASN A 129 1.20 15.37 -1.38
C ASN A 129 -0.07 14.60 -1.76
N TYR A 130 -0.79 14.06 -0.77
CA TYR A 130 -2.13 13.53 -0.95
C TYR A 130 -3.16 14.67 -0.98
N PHE A 131 -4.07 14.66 -1.95
CA PHE A 131 -5.22 15.56 -1.99
C PHE A 131 -6.47 14.80 -2.43
N SER A 132 -7.61 15.10 -1.80
CA SER A 132 -8.91 14.51 -2.13
C SER A 132 -10.04 15.43 -1.70
N SER A 133 -11.06 15.62 -2.53
CA SER A 133 -12.23 16.41 -2.19
C SER A 133 -13.44 16.02 -3.04
N MET A 134 -14.64 16.20 -2.52
CA MET A 134 -15.89 16.01 -3.26
C MET A 134 -16.45 17.38 -3.65
N ILE A 135 -16.09 17.86 -4.84
CA ILE A 135 -16.49 19.17 -5.36
C ILE A 135 -17.09 19.06 -6.76
N SER A 136 -17.98 20.01 -7.11
CA SER A 136 -18.57 20.05 -8.44
C SER A 136 -17.52 20.38 -9.51
N LYS A 137 -17.76 19.91 -10.74
CA LYS A 137 -16.88 20.21 -11.89
C LYS A 137 -16.72 21.72 -12.12
N LEU A 138 -17.77 22.51 -11.89
CA LEU A 138 -17.74 23.97 -12.00
C LEU A 138 -16.76 24.58 -10.99
N LYS A 139 -16.85 24.17 -9.71
CA LYS A 139 -15.96 24.68 -8.66
C LYS A 139 -14.52 24.22 -8.89
N LEU A 140 -14.31 22.95 -9.25
CA LEU A 140 -12.99 22.41 -9.57
C LEU A 140 -12.35 23.18 -10.74
N GLY A 141 -13.11 23.44 -11.82
CA GLY A 141 -12.63 24.25 -12.93
C GLY A 141 -12.26 25.68 -12.52
N GLY A 142 -13.02 26.28 -11.60
CA GLY A 142 -12.70 27.58 -11.00
C GLY A 142 -11.38 27.57 -10.23
N ILE A 143 -11.15 26.55 -9.39
CA ILE A 143 -9.90 26.37 -8.63
C ILE A 143 -8.71 26.23 -9.58
N ILE A 144 -8.83 25.36 -10.60
CA ILE A 144 -7.76 25.14 -11.60
C ILE A 144 -7.41 26.45 -12.30
N ARG A 145 -8.42 27.22 -12.72
CA ARG A 145 -8.21 28.52 -13.39
C ARG A 145 -7.47 29.51 -12.49
N ILE A 146 -7.84 29.62 -11.21
CA ILE A 146 -7.15 30.51 -10.26
C ILE A 146 -5.70 30.05 -10.06
N ALA A 147 -5.50 28.77 -9.77
CA ALA A 147 -4.17 28.21 -9.54
C ALA A 147 -3.25 28.36 -10.77
N SER A 148 -3.78 28.24 -11.99
CA SER A 148 -2.99 28.37 -13.23
C SER A 148 -2.40 29.76 -13.49
N GLN A 149 -2.85 30.80 -12.76
CA GLN A 149 -2.33 32.16 -12.87
C GLN A 149 -0.94 32.31 -12.24
N GLU A 150 -0.53 31.36 -11.38
CA GLU A 150 0.79 31.37 -10.76
C GLU A 150 1.90 31.12 -11.80
N THR A 151 3.08 31.66 -11.50
CA THR A 151 4.20 31.76 -12.46
C THR A 151 4.99 30.47 -12.66
N THR A 152 5.03 29.60 -11.64
CA THR A 152 5.78 28.33 -11.67
C THR A 152 4.86 27.16 -11.38
N ASP A 153 5.20 25.96 -11.86
CA ASP A 153 4.38 24.77 -11.61
C ASP A 153 4.27 24.41 -10.12
N ILE A 154 5.31 24.69 -9.34
CA ILE A 154 5.29 24.51 -7.88
C ILE A 154 4.28 25.49 -7.25
N ALA A 155 4.36 26.79 -7.60
CA ALA A 155 3.40 27.78 -7.08
C ALA A 155 1.96 27.47 -7.50
N ARG A 156 1.75 26.98 -8.73
CA ARG A 156 0.42 26.51 -9.20
C ARG A 156 -0.09 25.35 -8.34
N ALA A 157 0.77 24.37 -8.04
CA ALA A 157 0.42 23.23 -7.19
C ALA A 157 0.11 23.66 -5.76
N GLU A 158 0.94 24.50 -5.16
CA GLU A 158 0.73 25.05 -3.81
C GLU A 158 -0.59 25.84 -3.75
N LYS A 159 -0.83 26.73 -4.72
CA LYS A 159 -2.07 27.48 -4.80
C LYS A 159 -3.29 26.57 -4.94
N PHE A 160 -3.21 25.56 -5.80
CA PHE A 160 -4.27 24.56 -5.94
C PHE A 160 -4.56 23.85 -4.61
N LEU A 161 -3.52 23.40 -3.90
CA LEU A 161 -3.64 22.69 -2.63
C LEU A 161 -4.24 23.55 -1.52
N THR A 162 -4.04 24.88 -1.53
CA THR A 162 -4.70 25.79 -0.57
C THR A 162 -6.18 26.02 -0.84
N LEU A 163 -6.65 25.72 -2.06
CA LEU A 163 -8.02 26.01 -2.52
C LEU A 163 -8.95 24.79 -2.51
N ILE A 164 -8.41 23.59 -2.36
CA ILE A 164 -9.14 22.30 -2.39
C ILE A 164 -9.48 21.79 -0.98
#